data_AF-A0A6N2KX00-F1
#
_entry.id   AF-A0A6N2KX00-F1
#
_cell.length_a   1.000
_cell.length_b   1.000
_cell.length_c   1.000
_cell.angle_alpha   90.00
_cell.angle_beta   90.00
_cell.angle_gamma   90.00
#
_symmetry.space_group_name_H-M   'P 1'
#
loop_
_entity.id
_entity.type
_entity.pdbx_description
1 polymer ?
#
loop_
_entity_poly.entity_id
_entity_poly.type
_entity_poly.pdbx_seq_one_letter_code
_entity_poly.pdbx_strand_id
1 'polypeptide(L)'
;MIDELDDLERKGIFTRLEIAEIVKQRRKFEYRLKRPSPLKQDFLAYIDYETQLDSLRRLRKKSMARELEKQGDKRRRNKKSLSDFAGISRIVDIYRIAVTRFKGDLELWFRFHPKVPGVWIYAAAWEFDHDLNVSAARALMQNGLRVCPHSEDLWVEYLRMELTYLNKLKERKAALGEEKENVVHDYDMLLDEERGNDDGSNAGTEVSGKKLNLFQEKGMSILETIYTGAVEALPSSFGLRKRLLEILEATGLAHSEEMRKESYVI
;
A
#
# COMPACT_ATOMS: atom_id res chain seq x y z
N MET A 1 21.38 9.77 23.41
CA MET A 1 21.84 8.36 23.39
C MET A 1 22.22 7.84 24.77
N ILE A 2 22.79 8.65 25.66
CA ILE A 2 23.23 8.16 26.99
C ILE A 2 22.01 7.95 27.91
N ASP A 3 21.12 8.93 27.99
CA ASP A 3 19.98 8.91 28.90
C ASP A 3 18.99 7.74 28.70
N GLU A 4 18.81 7.28 27.47
CA GLU A 4 17.92 6.13 27.16
C GLU A 4 18.53 4.79 27.56
N LEU A 5 19.86 4.65 27.45
CA LEU A 5 20.56 3.41 27.75
C LEU A 5 20.74 3.25 29.25
N ASP A 6 20.99 4.36 29.95
CA ASP A 6 21.01 4.41 31.41
C ASP A 6 19.64 4.02 32.00
N ASP A 7 18.53 4.44 31.39
CA ASP A 7 17.18 4.04 31.81
C ASP A 7 16.92 2.54 31.57
N LEU A 8 17.41 1.99 30.45
CA LEU A 8 17.34 0.55 30.17
C LEU A 8 18.15 -0.29 31.17
N GLU A 9 19.31 0.23 31.59
CA GLU A 9 20.15 -0.39 32.62
C GLU A 9 19.46 -0.35 34.00
N ARG A 10 18.96 0.83 34.41
CA ARG A 10 18.27 1.01 35.71
C ARG A 10 17.05 0.11 35.85
N LYS A 11 16.38 -0.18 34.73
CA LYS A 11 15.22 -1.09 34.68
C LYS A 11 15.60 -2.57 34.59
N GLY A 12 16.90 -2.89 34.44
CA GLY A 12 17.40 -4.26 34.28
C GLY A 12 16.92 -4.95 33.00
N ILE A 13 16.53 -4.18 31.97
CA ILE A 13 16.08 -4.76 30.69
C ILE A 13 17.28 -5.25 29.88
N PHE A 14 18.40 -4.52 29.99
CA PHE A 14 19.68 -4.89 29.39
C PHE A 14 20.79 -4.80 30.43
N THR A 15 21.78 -5.68 30.28
CA THR A 15 23.00 -5.63 31.09
C THR A 15 23.98 -4.59 30.53
N ARG A 16 24.94 -4.15 31.35
CA ARG A 16 26.00 -3.22 30.90
C ARG A 16 26.78 -3.73 29.69
N LEU A 17 27.03 -5.03 29.62
CA LEU A 17 27.75 -5.65 28.51
C LEU A 17 26.95 -5.59 27.21
N GLU A 18 25.65 -5.88 27.28
CA GLU A 18 24.74 -5.76 26.13
C GLU A 18 24.61 -4.32 25.67
N ILE A 19 24.50 -3.37 26.60
CA ILE A 19 24.45 -1.93 26.28
C ILE A 19 25.74 -1.49 25.57
N ALA A 20 26.91 -1.95 26.03
CA ALA A 20 28.17 -1.65 25.37
C ALA A 20 28.22 -2.17 23.93
N GLU A 21 27.71 -3.38 23.67
CA GLU A 21 27.62 -3.91 22.31
C GLU A 21 26.58 -3.15 21.46
N ILE A 22 25.44 -2.75 22.03
CA ILE A 22 24.46 -1.90 21.34
C ILE A 22 25.09 -0.58 20.91
N VAL A 23 25.80 0.10 21.81
CA VAL A 23 26.51 1.35 21.51
C VAL A 23 27.54 1.15 20.40
N LYS A 24 28.30 0.06 20.46
CA LYS A 24 29.31 -0.28 19.45
C LYS A 24 28.67 -0.50 18.08
N GLN A 25 27.56 -1.24 17.99
CA GLN A 25 26.86 -1.49 16.74
C GLN A 25 26.22 -0.21 16.19
N ARG A 26 25.55 0.59 17.02
CA ARG A 26 25.01 1.89 16.63
C ARG A 26 26.07 2.82 16.07
N ARG A 27 27.23 2.93 16.74
CA ARG A 27 28.36 3.71 16.22
C ARG A 27 28.79 3.24 14.84
N LYS A 28 28.89 1.92 14.60
CA LYS A 28 29.25 1.38 13.26
C LYS A 28 28.25 1.81 12.20
N PHE A 29 26.95 1.76 12.48
CA PHE A 29 25.93 2.23 11.55
C PHE A 29 26.02 3.74 11.34
N GLU A 30 26.14 4.54 12.40
CA GLU A 30 26.30 5.99 12.30
C GLU A 30 27.52 6.39 11.46
N TYR A 31 28.65 5.69 11.62
CA TYR A 31 29.83 5.90 10.78
C TYR A 31 29.57 5.56 9.31
N ARG A 32 28.77 4.52 9.00
CA ARG A 32 28.37 4.20 7.62
C ARG A 32 27.48 5.28 7.02
N LEU A 33 26.54 5.79 7.81
CA LEU A 33 25.57 6.82 7.40
C LEU A 33 26.21 8.20 7.22
N LYS A 34 27.26 8.52 7.99
CA LYS A 34 28.02 9.77 7.90
C LYS A 34 29.02 9.81 6.75
N ARG A 35 29.17 8.74 5.96
CA ARG A 35 30.02 8.73 4.77
C ARG A 35 29.51 9.77 3.75
N PRO A 36 30.37 10.34 2.89
CA PRO A 36 29.93 11.29 1.86
C PRO A 36 28.83 10.75 0.94
N SER A 37 28.88 9.45 0.63
CA SER A 37 27.87 8.73 -0.14
C SER A 37 27.42 7.46 0.60
N PRO A 38 26.44 7.56 1.53
CA PRO A 38 25.87 6.40 2.20
C PRO A 38 24.94 5.64 1.25
N LEU A 39 24.99 4.30 1.31
CA LEU A 39 24.18 3.44 0.47
C LEU A 39 22.79 3.25 1.06
N LYS A 40 21.76 3.03 0.21
CA LYS A 40 20.42 2.68 0.67
C LYS A 40 20.42 1.49 1.64
N GLN A 41 21.22 0.47 1.32
CA GLN A 41 21.36 -0.73 2.15
C GLN A 41 21.90 -0.43 3.55
N ASP A 42 22.70 0.63 3.73
CA ASP A 42 23.19 1.04 5.05
C ASP A 42 22.04 1.53 5.94
N PHE A 43 21.10 2.29 5.37
CA PHE A 43 19.89 2.74 6.06
C PHE A 43 18.98 1.57 6.42
N LEU A 44 18.70 0.69 5.45
CA LEU A 44 17.82 -0.47 5.65
C LEU A 44 18.39 -1.41 6.71
N ALA A 45 19.68 -1.74 6.64
CA ALA A 45 20.34 -2.58 7.64
C ALA A 45 20.28 -1.96 9.04
N TYR A 46 20.38 -0.63 9.15
CA TYR A 46 20.28 0.03 10.45
C TYR A 46 18.85 0.02 10.99
N ILE A 47 17.87 0.28 10.13
CA ILE A 47 16.44 0.20 10.48
C ILE A 47 16.09 -1.20 10.96
N ASP A 48 16.52 -2.24 10.25
CA ASP A 48 16.24 -3.63 10.59
C ASP A 48 16.87 -3.98 11.96
N TYR A 49 18.11 -3.54 12.20
CA TYR A 49 18.77 -3.68 13.50
C TYR A 49 18.01 -3.00 14.64
N GLU A 50 17.62 -1.73 14.49
CA GLU A 50 16.88 -1.01 15.55
C GLU A 50 15.46 -1.60 15.75
N THR A 51 14.83 -2.11 14.68
CA THR A 51 13.54 -2.80 14.77
C THR A 51 13.66 -4.09 15.57
N GLN A 52 14.70 -4.89 15.32
CA GLN A 52 14.99 -6.10 16.08
C GLN A 52 15.35 -5.78 17.55
N LEU A 53 16.07 -4.69 17.79
CA LEU A 53 16.39 -4.25 19.15
C LEU A 53 15.13 -3.80 19.91
N ASP A 54 14.23 -3.04 19.29
CA ASP A 54 12.96 -2.65 19.92
C ASP A 54 12.04 -3.86 20.17
N SER A 55 12.03 -4.85 19.27
CA SER A 55 11.25 -6.09 19.48
C SER A 55 11.80 -6.89 20.67
N LEU A 56 13.12 -7.03 20.79
CA LEU A 56 13.78 -7.65 21.94
C LEU A 56 13.46 -6.91 23.25
N ARG A 57 13.56 -5.59 23.23
CA ARG A 57 13.23 -4.73 24.37
C ARG A 57 11.77 -4.93 24.81
N ARG A 58 10.81 -4.97 23.87
CA ARG A 58 9.39 -5.24 24.17
C ARG A 58 9.19 -6.62 24.80
N LEU A 59 9.86 -7.64 24.27
CA LEU A 59 9.78 -9.01 24.79
C LEU A 59 10.30 -9.10 26.23
N ARG A 60 11.49 -8.53 26.50
CA ARG A 60 12.09 -8.49 27.84
C ARG A 60 11.28 -7.64 28.81
N LYS A 61 10.73 -6.51 28.36
CA LYS A 61 9.82 -5.71 29.19
C LYS A 61 8.58 -6.53 29.60
N LYS A 62 8.04 -7.34 28.69
CA LYS A 62 6.91 -8.22 28.98
C LYS A 62 7.27 -9.36 29.95
N SER A 63 8.46 -9.96 29.84
CA SER A 63 8.91 -10.98 30.80
C SER A 63 9.12 -10.38 32.19
N MET A 64 9.82 -9.25 32.29
CA MET A 64 10.05 -8.55 33.56
C MET A 64 8.73 -8.10 34.21
N ALA A 65 7.76 -7.64 33.41
CA ALA A 65 6.44 -7.28 33.92
C ALA A 65 5.70 -8.48 34.54
N ARG A 66 5.85 -9.69 33.98
CA ARG A 66 5.28 -10.94 34.54
C ARG A 66 5.98 -11.38 35.82
N GLU A 67 7.29 -11.20 35.91
CA GLU A 67 8.06 -11.52 37.12
C GLU A 67 7.70 -10.59 38.28
N LEU A 68 7.59 -9.29 38.00
CA LEU A 68 7.13 -8.29 38.98
C LEU A 68 5.69 -8.55 39.44
N GLU A 69 4.83 -9.07 38.57
CA GLU A 69 3.47 -9.48 38.92
C GLU A 69 3.45 -10.66 39.89
N LYS A 70 4.31 -11.67 39.69
CA LYS A 70 4.50 -12.77 40.65
C LYS A 70 5.02 -12.29 42.01
N GLN A 71 5.86 -11.25 42.01
CA GLN A 71 6.39 -10.64 43.23
C GLN A 71 5.42 -9.66 43.91
N GLY A 72 4.22 -9.43 43.34
CA GLY A 72 3.19 -8.58 43.93
C GLY A 72 3.37 -7.07 43.74
N ASP A 73 4.43 -6.64 43.03
CA ASP A 73 4.81 -5.22 42.93
C ASP A 73 4.11 -4.50 41.75
N LYS A 74 2.82 -4.19 41.94
CA LYS A 74 1.94 -3.62 40.90
C LYS A 74 2.33 -2.20 40.47
N ARG A 75 3.08 -1.44 41.28
CA ARG A 75 3.37 -0.01 41.04
C ARG A 75 4.42 0.25 39.94
N ARG A 76 5.35 -0.69 39.75
CA ARG A 76 6.39 -0.62 38.70
C ARG A 76 5.94 -1.22 37.37
N ARG A 77 4.78 -1.90 37.37
CA ARG A 77 4.33 -2.83 36.32
C ARG A 77 4.18 -2.25 34.92
N ASN A 78 4.07 -0.93 34.73
CA ASN A 78 3.87 -0.37 33.38
C ASN A 78 4.23 1.11 33.23
N LYS A 79 5.20 1.62 34.00
CA LYS A 79 5.62 3.02 33.83
C LYS A 79 6.32 3.20 32.48
N LYS A 80 5.66 3.94 31.59
CA LYS A 80 6.26 4.44 30.35
C LYS A 80 7.49 5.28 30.71
N SER A 81 8.60 5.06 30.02
CA SER A 81 9.80 5.89 30.17
C SER A 81 10.34 6.37 28.84
N LEU A 82 11.35 7.22 28.91
CA LEU A 82 12.09 7.73 27.75
C LEU A 82 12.61 6.57 26.88
N SER A 83 13.09 5.49 27.49
CA SER A 83 13.58 4.32 26.75
C SER A 83 12.50 3.61 25.92
N ASP A 84 11.21 3.78 26.25
CA ASP A 84 10.12 3.18 25.49
C ASP A 84 9.87 3.88 24.15
N PHE A 85 10.14 5.18 24.10
CA PHE A 85 9.95 6.00 22.90
C PHE A 85 11.23 6.05 22.05
N ALA A 86 12.39 6.11 22.69
CA ALA A 86 13.68 6.35 22.04
C ALA A 86 13.99 5.41 20.86
N GLY A 87 13.69 4.11 20.98
CA GLY A 87 13.91 3.14 19.90
C GLY A 87 13.07 3.46 18.66
N ILE A 88 11.78 3.76 18.85
CA ILE A 88 10.86 4.11 17.77
C ILE A 88 11.26 5.44 17.13
N SER A 89 11.58 6.46 17.94
CA SER A 89 12.04 7.76 17.43
C SER A 89 13.24 7.59 16.52
N ARG A 90 14.21 6.76 16.93
CA ARG A 90 15.40 6.52 16.13
C ARG A 90 15.08 5.87 14.79
N ILE A 91 14.22 4.85 14.79
CA ILE A 91 13.76 4.22 13.54
C ILE A 91 13.13 5.28 12.62
N VAL A 92 12.24 6.11 13.17
CA VAL A 92 11.59 7.19 12.42
C VAL A 92 12.60 8.20 11.88
N ASP A 93 13.58 8.62 12.69
CA ASP A 93 14.61 9.57 12.27
C ASP A 93 15.48 9.00 11.14
N ILE A 94 15.85 7.72 11.21
CA ILE A 94 16.60 7.05 10.14
C ILE A 94 15.76 7.00 8.85
N TYR A 95 14.48 6.63 8.94
CA TYR A 95 13.58 6.66 7.78
C TYR A 95 13.45 8.07 7.21
N ARG A 96 13.29 9.12 8.03
CA ARG A 96 13.20 10.52 7.58
C ARG A 96 14.45 10.95 6.80
N ILE A 97 15.63 10.58 7.27
CA ILE A 97 16.88 10.86 6.55
C ILE A 97 16.96 10.04 5.26
N ALA A 98 16.54 8.77 5.29
CA ALA A 98 16.57 7.90 4.13
C ALA A 98 15.63 8.42 3.01
N VAL A 99 14.36 8.75 3.33
CA VAL A 99 13.39 9.22 2.32
C VAL A 99 13.72 10.59 1.75
N THR A 100 14.34 11.47 2.55
CA THR A 100 14.80 12.78 2.06
C THR A 100 15.97 12.67 1.09
N ARG A 101 16.79 11.62 1.24
CA ARG A 101 17.93 11.35 0.37
C ARG A 101 17.56 10.52 -0.87
N PHE A 102 16.71 9.50 -0.71
CA PHE A 102 16.24 8.60 -1.77
C PHE A 102 14.77 8.87 -2.12
N LYS A 103 14.48 10.10 -2.56
CA LYS A 103 13.09 10.58 -2.73
C LYS A 103 12.26 9.74 -3.71
N GLY A 104 12.89 9.24 -4.77
CA GLY A 104 12.24 8.41 -5.80
C GLY A 104 12.10 6.93 -5.44
N ASP A 105 12.57 6.50 -4.26
CA ASP A 105 12.49 5.10 -3.85
C ASP A 105 11.15 4.81 -3.17
N LEU A 106 10.16 4.38 -3.96
CA LEU A 106 8.81 4.08 -3.48
C LEU A 106 8.77 2.96 -2.44
N GLU A 107 9.65 1.95 -2.56
CA GLU A 107 9.76 0.85 -1.61
C GLU A 107 10.08 1.36 -0.20
N LEU A 108 10.97 2.36 -0.11
CA LEU A 108 11.30 2.98 1.17
C LEU A 108 10.09 3.72 1.78
N TRP A 109 9.28 4.39 0.95
CA TRP A 109 8.06 5.06 1.39
C TRP A 109 6.99 4.06 1.84
N PHE A 110 6.81 2.94 1.14
CA PHE A 110 5.89 1.88 1.54
C PHE A 110 6.29 1.24 2.87
N ARG A 111 7.59 1.01 3.10
CA ARG A 111 8.08 0.50 4.39
C ARG A 111 7.90 1.49 5.54
N PHE A 112 8.03 2.79 5.28
CA PHE A 112 7.88 3.83 6.30
C PHE A 112 6.42 4.15 6.63
N HIS A 113 5.56 4.22 5.61
CA HIS A 113 4.17 4.65 5.71
C HIS A 113 3.20 3.69 4.99
N PRO A 114 3.18 2.39 5.36
CA PRO A 114 2.35 1.41 4.67
C PRO A 114 0.85 1.70 4.81
N LYS A 115 0.45 2.34 5.92
CA LYS A 115 -0.93 2.64 6.27
C LYS A 115 -1.42 4.02 5.80
N VAL A 116 -0.62 4.74 5.00
CA VAL A 116 -0.99 6.05 4.49
C VAL A 116 -1.44 5.89 3.04
N PRO A 117 -2.75 6.00 2.75
CA PRO A 117 -3.30 5.78 1.40
C PRO A 117 -2.67 6.68 0.34
N GLY A 118 -2.35 7.93 0.69
CA GLY A 118 -1.76 8.90 -0.22
C GLY A 118 -0.42 8.46 -0.85
N VAL A 119 0.36 7.61 -0.17
CA VAL A 119 1.62 7.08 -0.73
C VAL A 119 1.33 6.11 -1.87
N TRP A 120 0.32 5.25 -1.71
CA TRP A 120 -0.14 4.29 -2.72
C TRP A 120 -0.76 5.00 -3.92
N ILE A 121 -1.62 6.00 -3.67
CA ILE A 121 -2.24 6.81 -4.72
C ILE A 121 -1.16 7.52 -5.55
N TYR A 122 -0.19 8.16 -4.88
CA TYR A 122 0.90 8.86 -5.57
C TYR A 122 1.75 7.91 -6.43
N ALA A 123 2.11 6.74 -5.89
CA ALA A 123 2.89 5.75 -6.62
C ALA A 123 2.15 5.23 -7.87
N ALA A 124 0.88 4.87 -7.71
CA ALA A 124 0.06 4.39 -8.82
C ALA A 124 -0.22 5.48 -9.87
N ALA A 125 -0.46 6.72 -9.44
CA ALA A 125 -0.61 7.86 -10.34
C ALA A 125 0.68 8.12 -11.13
N TRP A 126 1.84 8.03 -10.49
CA TRP A 126 3.13 8.20 -11.16
C TRP A 126 3.34 7.15 -12.27
N GLU A 127 3.10 5.87 -11.99
CA GLU A 127 3.17 4.77 -12.98
C GLU A 127 2.17 4.95 -14.13
N PHE A 128 0.95 5.41 -13.82
CA PHE A 128 -0.09 5.63 -14.81
C PHE A 128 0.19 6.84 -15.72
N ASP A 129 0.70 7.94 -15.16
CA ASP A 129 0.89 9.19 -15.91
C ASP A 129 2.17 9.19 -16.76
N HIS A 130 3.25 8.57 -16.29
CA HIS A 130 4.53 8.59 -16.99
C HIS A 130 4.64 7.49 -18.04
N ASP A 131 4.32 6.25 -17.65
CA ASP A 131 4.56 5.07 -18.49
C ASP A 131 3.27 4.49 -19.08
N LEU A 132 2.10 5.02 -18.69
CA LEU A 132 0.78 4.43 -18.99
C LEU A 132 0.72 2.94 -18.61
N ASN A 133 1.49 2.55 -17.60
CA ASN A 133 1.60 1.17 -17.14
C ASN A 133 0.43 0.84 -16.21
N VAL A 134 -0.72 0.52 -16.82
CA VAL A 134 -1.95 0.24 -16.09
C VAL A 134 -1.83 -1.00 -15.22
N SER A 135 -1.07 -2.01 -15.65
CA SER A 135 -0.84 -3.23 -14.87
C SER A 135 -0.14 -2.92 -13.55
N ALA A 136 0.97 -2.16 -13.61
CA ALA A 136 1.69 -1.73 -12.42
C ALA A 136 0.82 -0.83 -11.52
N ALA A 137 0.11 0.14 -12.10
CA ALA A 137 -0.77 1.02 -11.36
C ALA A 137 -1.90 0.26 -10.63
N ARG A 138 -2.54 -0.72 -11.29
CA ARG A 138 -3.52 -1.64 -10.67
C ARG A 138 -2.91 -2.44 -9.54
N ALA A 139 -1.76 -3.06 -9.76
CA ALA A 139 -1.07 -3.85 -8.75
C ALA A 139 -0.76 -3.01 -7.50
N LEU A 140 -0.30 -1.77 -7.67
CA LEU A 140 -0.06 -0.82 -6.59
C LEU A 140 -1.34 -0.44 -5.84
N MET A 141 -2.43 -0.12 -6.56
CA MET A 141 -3.72 0.22 -5.94
C MET A 141 -4.29 -0.96 -5.15
N GLN A 142 -4.26 -2.18 -5.73
CA GLN A 142 -4.73 -3.40 -5.07
C GLN A 142 -3.90 -3.76 -3.84
N ASN A 143 -2.57 -3.63 -3.91
CA ASN A 143 -1.69 -3.80 -2.76
C ASN A 143 -1.98 -2.75 -1.67
N GLY A 144 -2.24 -1.50 -2.06
CA GLY A 144 -2.69 -0.44 -1.15
C GLY A 144 -4.01 -0.81 -0.46
N LEU A 145 -4.99 -1.31 -1.19
CA LEU A 145 -6.30 -1.71 -0.66
C LEU A 145 -6.20 -2.90 0.32
N ARG A 146 -5.27 -3.84 0.11
CA ARG A 146 -4.98 -4.92 1.07
C ARG A 146 -4.48 -4.37 2.42
N VAL A 147 -3.74 -3.26 2.43
CA VAL A 147 -3.17 -2.67 3.64
C VAL A 147 -4.09 -1.61 4.26
N CYS A 148 -4.81 -0.86 3.43
CA CYS A 148 -5.69 0.26 3.79
C CYS A 148 -7.13 0.06 3.25
N PRO A 149 -7.84 -1.01 3.64
CA PRO A 149 -9.16 -1.32 3.07
C PRO A 149 -10.23 -0.28 3.43
N HIS A 150 -10.04 0.43 4.55
CA HIS A 150 -11.01 1.40 5.06
C HIS A 150 -10.79 2.83 4.55
N SER A 151 -9.91 3.03 3.56
CA SER A 151 -9.66 4.36 2.99
C SER A 151 -10.61 4.66 1.85
N GLU A 152 -11.56 5.57 2.06
CA GLU A 152 -12.47 6.05 1.02
C GLU A 152 -11.71 6.63 -0.20
N ASP A 153 -10.70 7.45 0.06
CA ASP A 153 -9.93 8.11 -1.00
C ASP A 153 -9.23 7.10 -1.91
N LEU A 154 -8.81 5.95 -1.39
CA LEU A 154 -8.10 4.94 -2.17
C LEU A 154 -9.05 4.21 -3.12
N TRP A 155 -10.26 3.90 -2.66
CA TRP A 155 -11.32 3.33 -3.49
C TRP A 155 -11.77 4.30 -4.58
N VAL A 156 -11.95 5.57 -4.22
CA VAL A 156 -12.36 6.62 -5.17
C VAL A 156 -11.29 6.84 -6.24
N GLU A 157 -10.02 6.95 -5.85
CA GLU A 157 -8.93 7.14 -6.81
C GLU A 157 -8.71 5.91 -7.69
N TYR A 158 -8.86 4.69 -7.15
CA TYR A 158 -8.79 3.48 -7.95
C TYR A 158 -9.89 3.45 -9.02
N LEU A 159 -11.14 3.77 -8.65
CA LEU A 159 -12.24 3.87 -9.61
C LEU A 159 -11.98 4.95 -10.67
N ARG A 160 -11.51 6.13 -10.25
CA ARG A 160 -11.17 7.25 -11.16
C ARG A 160 -10.08 6.86 -12.16
N MET A 161 -9.04 6.16 -11.70
CA MET A 161 -7.96 5.66 -12.54
C MET A 161 -8.48 4.71 -13.61
N GLU A 162 -9.30 3.71 -13.23
CA GLU A 162 -9.90 2.75 -14.17
C GLU A 162 -10.79 3.44 -15.21
N LEU A 163 -11.65 4.37 -14.79
CA LEU A 163 -12.50 5.14 -15.70
C LEU A 163 -11.69 5.98 -16.67
N THR A 164 -10.63 6.63 -16.18
CA THR A 164 -9.73 7.43 -17.01
C THR A 164 -9.05 6.55 -18.05
N TYR A 165 -8.65 5.34 -17.68
CA TYR A 165 -8.08 4.38 -18.62
C TYR A 165 -9.08 3.93 -19.69
N LEU A 166 -10.30 3.58 -19.29
CA LEU A 166 -11.37 3.19 -20.23
C LEU A 166 -11.69 4.33 -21.22
N ASN A 167 -11.71 5.58 -20.76
CA ASN A 167 -11.91 6.76 -21.61
C ASN A 167 -10.77 6.93 -22.62
N LYS A 168 -9.51 6.87 -22.17
CA LYS A 168 -8.34 6.92 -23.06
C LYS A 168 -8.39 5.81 -24.12
N LEU A 169 -8.87 4.63 -23.77
CA LEU A 169 -8.99 3.51 -24.69
C LEU A 169 -10.12 3.71 -25.72
N LYS A 170 -11.25 4.27 -25.28
CA LYS A 170 -12.35 4.66 -26.17
C LYS A 170 -11.92 5.74 -27.16
N GLU A 171 -11.16 6.74 -26.71
CA GLU A 171 -10.61 7.80 -27.56
C GLU A 171 -9.62 7.27 -28.58
N ARG A 172 -8.68 6.38 -28.18
CA ARG A 172 -7.77 5.71 -29.12
C ARG A 172 -8.53 4.96 -30.20
N LYS A 173 -9.56 4.21 -29.81
CA LYS A 173 -10.43 3.48 -30.74
C LYS A 173 -11.15 4.40 -31.72
N ALA A 174 -11.64 5.55 -31.27
CA ALA A 174 -12.28 6.54 -32.12
C ALA A 174 -11.28 7.22 -33.09
N ALA A 175 -10.06 7.51 -32.63
CA ALA A 175 -9.03 8.20 -33.41
C ALA A 175 -8.36 7.32 -34.46
N LEU A 176 -8.17 6.02 -34.19
CA LEU A 176 -7.57 5.08 -35.12
C LEU A 176 -8.45 4.82 -36.35
N GLY A 177 -9.76 5.12 -36.29
CA GLY A 177 -10.71 4.77 -37.36
C GLY A 177 -10.80 3.26 -37.64
N GLU A 178 -10.09 2.45 -36.84
CA GLU A 178 -10.02 1.01 -36.94
C GLU A 178 -11.29 0.40 -36.33
N GLU A 179 -12.23 0.06 -37.20
CA GLU A 179 -12.89 -1.22 -36.98
C GLU A 179 -11.82 -2.32 -37.02
N LYS A 180 -11.47 -2.85 -35.84
CA LYS A 180 -10.86 -4.16 -35.60
C LYS A 180 -9.37 -4.24 -35.96
N GLU A 181 -8.52 -4.39 -34.94
CA GLU A 181 -7.84 -5.68 -34.71
C GLU A 181 -6.89 -5.67 -33.50
N ASN A 182 -6.25 -4.56 -33.12
CA ASN A 182 -5.04 -4.66 -32.27
C ASN A 182 -5.17 -4.41 -30.76
N VAL A 183 -6.28 -3.89 -30.25
CA VAL A 183 -6.36 -3.47 -28.82
C VAL A 183 -6.84 -4.57 -27.87
N VAL A 184 -7.60 -5.56 -28.36
CA VAL A 184 -8.08 -6.69 -27.53
C VAL A 184 -6.90 -7.55 -27.06
N HIS A 185 -5.84 -7.63 -27.86
CA HIS A 185 -4.63 -8.39 -27.52
C HIS A 185 -3.89 -7.80 -26.32
N ASP A 186 -3.88 -6.48 -26.14
CA ASP A 186 -3.28 -5.81 -24.97
C ASP A 186 -4.08 -6.06 -23.68
N TYR A 187 -5.39 -6.28 -23.78
CA TYR A 187 -6.27 -6.51 -22.63
C TYR A 187 -6.43 -8.00 -22.27
N ASP A 188 -6.41 -8.90 -23.25
CA ASP A 188 -6.38 -10.36 -23.03
C ASP A 188 -5.04 -10.81 -22.43
N MET A 189 -3.92 -10.28 -22.93
CA MET A 189 -2.58 -10.60 -22.42
C MET A 189 -2.36 -10.11 -20.97
N LEU A 190 -3.17 -9.15 -20.49
CA LEU A 190 -3.15 -8.63 -19.13
C LEU A 190 -4.02 -9.44 -18.14
N LEU A 191 -4.87 -10.34 -18.60
CA LEU A 191 -5.73 -11.20 -17.77
C LEU A 191 -5.28 -12.69 -17.80
N ASP A 192 -4.52 -13.11 -18.81
CA ASP A 192 -4.10 -14.50 -18.99
C ASP A 192 -2.84 -14.92 -18.20
N GLU A 193 -2.15 -14.02 -17.49
CA GLU A 193 -1.08 -14.45 -16.56
C GLU A 193 -1.60 -15.21 -15.32
N GLU A 194 -2.92 -15.31 -15.11
CA GLU A 194 -3.51 -16.11 -14.03
C GLU A 194 -4.12 -17.47 -14.44
N ARG A 195 -4.17 -17.85 -15.72
CA ARG A 195 -4.58 -19.22 -16.11
C ARG A 195 -3.82 -19.73 -17.33
N GLY A 196 -3.10 -20.82 -17.11
CA GLY A 196 -2.39 -21.53 -18.16
C GLY A 196 -3.29 -21.99 -19.31
N ASN A 197 -2.80 -21.73 -20.52
CA ASN A 197 -2.79 -22.57 -21.71
C ASN A 197 -4.04 -23.45 -21.97
N ASP A 198 -4.87 -23.07 -22.95
CA ASP A 198 -5.35 -24.03 -23.96
C ASP A 198 -5.83 -23.36 -25.25
N ASP A 199 -5.70 -24.14 -26.33
CA ASP A 199 -5.69 -23.81 -27.75
C ASP A 199 -6.96 -23.18 -28.33
N GLY A 200 -6.73 -22.41 -29.40
CA GLY A 200 -7.74 -21.60 -30.07
C GLY A 200 -8.68 -22.31 -31.06
N SER A 201 -9.56 -21.51 -31.66
CA SER A 201 -10.14 -21.81 -32.97
C SER A 201 -10.74 -20.54 -33.60
N ASN A 202 -10.51 -20.44 -34.90
CA ASN A 202 -10.85 -19.34 -35.80
C ASN A 202 -12.27 -19.53 -36.36
N ALA A 203 -13.12 -18.49 -36.33
CA ALA A 203 -14.34 -18.43 -37.14
C ALA A 203 -14.75 -16.98 -37.42
N GLY A 204 -14.84 -16.67 -38.72
CA GLY A 204 -15.02 -15.32 -39.25
C GLY A 204 -16.42 -14.72 -39.11
N THR A 205 -16.42 -13.40 -39.23
CA THR A 205 -17.44 -12.59 -39.91
C THR A 205 -18.86 -12.56 -39.32
N GLU A 206 -18.98 -12.22 -38.04
CA GLU A 206 -20.20 -11.61 -37.45
C GLU A 206 -19.88 -10.81 -36.16
N VAL A 207 -18.69 -10.19 -36.12
CA VAL A 207 -17.96 -9.95 -34.85
C VAL A 207 -17.95 -8.46 -34.40
N SER A 208 -18.49 -7.53 -35.21
CA SER A 208 -18.32 -6.07 -34.98
C SER A 208 -19.06 -5.55 -33.75
N GLY A 209 -20.36 -5.86 -33.62
CA GLY A 209 -21.18 -5.41 -32.47
C GLY A 209 -20.88 -6.18 -31.18
N LYS A 210 -20.65 -7.50 -31.28
CA LYS A 210 -20.39 -8.38 -30.13
C LYS A 210 -19.08 -8.02 -29.39
N LYS A 211 -18.01 -7.62 -30.11
CA LYS A 211 -16.74 -7.21 -29.48
C LYS A 211 -16.78 -5.83 -28.82
N LEU A 212 -17.63 -4.93 -29.31
CA LEU A 212 -17.81 -3.59 -28.73
C LEU A 212 -18.58 -3.68 -27.40
N ASN A 213 -19.59 -4.55 -27.36
CA ASN A 213 -20.28 -4.93 -26.13
C ASN A 213 -19.34 -5.62 -25.16
N LEU A 214 -18.48 -6.55 -25.62
CA LEU A 214 -17.52 -7.23 -24.73
C LEU A 214 -16.55 -6.26 -24.02
N PHE A 215 -16.11 -5.18 -24.69
CA PHE A 215 -15.27 -4.16 -24.06
C PHE A 215 -16.03 -3.38 -22.98
N GLN A 216 -17.26 -2.98 -23.28
CA GLN A 216 -18.13 -2.29 -22.33
C GLN A 216 -18.50 -3.21 -21.15
N GLU A 217 -18.83 -4.47 -21.42
CA GLU A 217 -19.14 -5.49 -20.42
C GLU A 217 -17.94 -5.80 -19.53
N LYS A 218 -16.75 -6.04 -20.10
CA LYS A 218 -15.52 -6.27 -19.31
C LYS A 218 -15.13 -5.04 -18.49
N GLY A 219 -15.23 -3.82 -19.05
CA GLY A 219 -14.99 -2.58 -18.33
C GLY A 219 -15.97 -2.36 -17.18
N MET A 220 -17.26 -2.60 -17.42
CA MET A 220 -18.32 -2.51 -16.41
C MET A 220 -18.14 -3.54 -15.29
N SER A 221 -17.75 -4.77 -15.62
CA SER A 221 -17.46 -5.81 -14.62
C SER A 221 -16.35 -5.42 -13.66
N ILE A 222 -15.28 -4.76 -14.15
CA ILE A 222 -14.21 -4.25 -13.30
C ILE A 222 -14.74 -3.17 -12.36
N LEU A 223 -15.50 -2.20 -12.89
CA LEU A 223 -16.07 -1.11 -12.08
C LEU A 223 -17.06 -1.63 -11.03
N GLU A 224 -17.89 -2.61 -11.39
CA GLU A 224 -18.80 -3.30 -10.47
C GLU A 224 -18.04 -4.05 -9.38
N THR A 225 -16.96 -4.75 -9.73
CA THR A 225 -16.09 -5.44 -8.75
C THR A 225 -15.45 -4.45 -7.76
N ILE A 226 -15.05 -3.27 -8.24
CA ILE A 226 -14.50 -2.22 -7.38
C ILE A 226 -15.59 -1.65 -6.46
N TYR A 227 -16.79 -1.43 -6.99
CA TYR A 227 -17.92 -0.92 -6.22
C TYR A 227 -18.35 -1.91 -5.12
N THR A 228 -18.53 -3.18 -5.46
CA THR A 228 -18.88 -4.23 -4.49
C THR A 228 -17.80 -4.39 -3.43
N GLY A 229 -16.51 -4.43 -3.84
CA GLY A 229 -15.39 -4.47 -2.91
C GLY A 229 -15.34 -3.26 -1.97
N ALA A 230 -15.65 -2.06 -2.45
CA ALA A 230 -15.71 -0.85 -1.63
C ALA A 230 -16.87 -0.89 -0.62
N VAL A 231 -18.05 -1.37 -1.04
CA VAL A 231 -19.23 -1.53 -0.18
C VAL A 231 -18.99 -2.58 0.91
N GLU A 232 -18.34 -3.69 0.57
CA GLU A 232 -17.95 -4.73 1.54
C GLU A 232 -16.92 -4.23 2.55
N ALA A 233 -15.92 -3.47 2.10
CA ALA A 233 -14.86 -2.95 2.97
C ALA A 233 -15.35 -1.81 3.90
N LEU A 234 -16.35 -1.03 3.46
CA LEU A 234 -16.90 0.13 4.16
C LEU A 234 -18.44 0.14 4.10
N PRO A 235 -19.12 -0.83 4.74
CA PRO A 235 -20.57 -0.96 4.63
C PRO A 235 -21.31 0.23 5.24
N SER A 236 -20.74 0.88 6.26
CA SER A 236 -21.37 2.00 6.96
C SER A 236 -21.18 3.36 6.28
N SER A 237 -20.31 3.48 5.26
CA SER A 237 -20.06 4.77 4.62
C SER A 237 -21.04 5.03 3.49
N PHE A 238 -22.12 5.74 3.80
CA PHE A 238 -23.06 6.26 2.81
C PHE A 238 -22.40 7.30 1.88
N GLY A 239 -21.50 8.12 2.42
CA GLY A 239 -20.80 9.16 1.68
C GLY A 239 -19.94 8.60 0.54
N LEU A 240 -19.25 7.47 0.79
CA LEU A 240 -18.48 6.77 -0.22
C LEU A 240 -19.37 6.25 -1.34
N ARG A 241 -20.46 5.54 -1.01
CA ARG A 241 -21.39 4.99 -2.00
C ARG A 241 -21.94 6.08 -2.91
N LYS A 242 -22.36 7.21 -2.33
CA LYS A 242 -22.85 8.37 -3.08
C LYS A 242 -21.79 8.90 -4.06
N ARG A 243 -20.54 9.07 -3.60
CA ARG A 243 -19.44 9.56 -4.45
C ARG A 243 -19.11 8.59 -5.58
N LEU A 244 -19.07 7.29 -5.31
CA LEU A 244 -18.81 6.27 -6.35
C LEU A 244 -19.91 6.28 -7.41
N LEU A 245 -21.18 6.38 -7.00
CA LEU A 245 -22.32 6.48 -7.92
C LEU A 245 -22.29 7.76 -8.73
N GLU A 246 -22.02 8.93 -8.12
CA GLU A 246 -21.87 10.20 -8.84
C GLU A 246 -20.77 10.11 -9.92
N ILE A 247 -19.65 9.46 -9.60
CA ILE A 247 -18.55 9.23 -10.55
C ILE A 247 -18.98 8.30 -11.70
N LEU A 248 -19.69 7.22 -11.40
CA LEU A 248 -20.17 6.27 -12.42
C LEU A 248 -21.23 6.90 -13.32
N GLU A 249 -22.17 7.66 -12.75
CA GLU A 249 -23.22 8.39 -13.49
C GLU A 249 -22.62 9.43 -14.43
N ALA A 250 -21.60 10.17 -13.98
CA ALA A 250 -20.93 11.20 -14.80
C ALA A 250 -20.27 10.64 -16.07
N THR A 251 -19.93 9.35 -16.12
CA THR A 251 -19.29 8.72 -17.28
C THR A 251 -20.27 8.19 -18.33
N GLY A 252 -21.59 8.28 -18.10
CA GLY A 252 -22.61 7.80 -19.04
C GLY A 252 -22.62 6.29 -19.27
N LEU A 253 -21.81 5.54 -18.51
CA LEU A 253 -21.75 4.07 -18.49
C LEU A 253 -22.85 3.46 -17.60
N ALA A 254 -23.52 4.27 -16.78
CA ALA A 254 -24.60 3.86 -15.89
C ALA A 254 -25.94 3.68 -16.65
N HIS A 255 -26.08 2.58 -17.37
CA HIS A 255 -27.39 2.05 -17.78
C HIS A 255 -27.83 0.84 -16.94
N SER A 256 -27.02 0.37 -15.98
CA SER A 256 -27.42 -0.71 -15.09
C SER A 256 -28.33 -0.19 -13.97
N GLU A 257 -29.63 -0.46 -14.09
CA GLU A 257 -30.64 -0.24 -13.03
C GLU A 257 -30.32 -1.00 -11.72
N GLU A 258 -29.44 -2.01 -11.79
CA GLU A 258 -29.02 -2.87 -10.67
C GLU A 258 -28.27 -2.09 -9.59
N MET A 259 -27.30 -1.24 -9.98
CA MET A 259 -26.51 -0.44 -9.04
C MET A 259 -27.32 0.67 -8.35
N ARG A 260 -28.42 1.12 -8.96
CA ARG A 260 -29.35 2.06 -8.32
C ARG A 260 -30.14 1.40 -7.20
N LYS A 261 -30.49 0.12 -7.32
CA LYS A 261 -31.31 -0.59 -6.32
C LYS A 261 -30.54 -0.81 -5.01
N GLU A 262 -29.26 -1.13 -5.06
CA GLU A 262 -28.43 -1.32 -3.85
C GLU A 262 -28.13 -0.03 -3.06
N SER A 263 -28.33 1.14 -3.67
CA SER A 263 -28.23 2.43 -2.96
C SER A 263 -29.44 2.74 -2.07
N TYR A 264 -30.58 2.05 -2.29
CA TYR A 264 -31.85 2.26 -1.59
C TYR A 264 -32.24 1.13 -0.62
N VAL A 265 -31.46 0.05 -0.52
CA VAL A 265 -31.71 -1.00 0.46
C VAL A 265 -31.06 -0.60 1.80
N ILE A 266 -31.93 -0.18 2.72
CA ILE A 266 -31.68 0.16 4.12
C ILE A 266 -31.32 -1.10 4.91
#